data_AF-A0A5Q4SX73-F1
#
_entry.id   AF-A0A5Q4SX73-F1
#
_cell.length_a   1.000
_cell.length_b   1.000
_cell.length_c   1.000
_cell.angle_alpha   90.00
_cell.angle_beta   90.00
_cell.angle_gamma   90.00
#
_symmetry.space_group_name_H-M   'P 1'
#
loop_
_entity.id
_entity.type
_entity.pdbx_description
1 polymer ?
#
loop_
_entity_poly.entity_id
_entity_poly.type
_entity_poly.pdbx_seq_one_letter_code
_entity_poly.pdbx_strand_id
1 'polypeptide(L)'
;MPSGGYRQPSSPAPVSGPGALSKRTDGGPGKQPVRAPSGGAYGERQELEQLQQGAALSATPGGDVGAPEPVDVTADLVGFGEPTQMPGEPVTAGADLGSGPGLEALGLPNQPDEDMKKLVAYLPVLEHMANQPGASKAARNLVRQLKGMA
;
A
#
# COMPACT_ATOMS: atom_id res chain seq x y z
N MET A 1 -8.38 6.07 46.58
CA MET A 1 -7.58 6.94 45.67
C MET A 1 -6.62 6.03 44.90
N PRO A 2 -6.69 5.91 43.56
CA PRO A 2 -5.69 5.13 42.83
C PRO A 2 -4.45 6.02 42.62
N SER A 3 -3.30 5.61 43.15
CA SER A 3 -2.05 6.32 42.96
C SER A 3 -1.49 6.05 41.56
N GLY A 4 -1.70 6.99 40.63
CA GLY A 4 -1.11 6.99 39.29
C GLY A 4 0.34 7.48 39.28
N GLY A 5 1.20 6.83 40.09
CA GLY A 5 2.64 7.12 40.14
C GLY A 5 3.46 6.09 39.38
N TYR A 6 4.61 6.51 38.86
CA TYR A 6 5.58 5.64 38.18
C TYR A 6 5.98 4.49 39.11
N ARG A 7 5.72 3.23 38.71
CA ARG A 7 6.18 2.05 39.46
C ARG A 7 7.53 1.65 38.92
N GLN A 8 8.59 1.98 39.67
CA GLN A 8 9.94 1.59 39.32
C GLN A 8 10.02 0.05 39.18
N PRO A 9 10.50 -0.49 38.05
CA PRO A 9 10.69 -1.93 37.88
C PRO A 9 11.66 -2.47 38.93
N SER A 10 11.39 -3.66 39.49
CA SER A 10 12.28 -4.33 40.44
C SER A 10 13.62 -4.76 39.82
N SER A 11 13.71 -4.77 38.49
CA SER A 11 14.94 -5.04 37.72
C SER A 11 14.97 -4.13 36.47
N PRO A 12 15.45 -2.88 36.57
CA PRO A 12 15.55 -1.99 35.42
C PRO A 12 16.55 -2.55 34.40
N ALA A 13 16.25 -2.42 33.11
CA ALA A 13 17.18 -2.82 32.05
C ALA A 13 18.45 -1.94 32.13
N PRO A 14 19.66 -2.52 32.02
CA PRO A 14 20.89 -1.75 32.05
C PRO A 14 20.92 -0.77 30.87
N VAL A 15 21.11 0.52 31.16
CA VAL A 15 21.24 1.58 30.14
C VAL A 15 22.66 1.56 29.59
N SER A 16 22.82 1.36 28.28
CA SER A 16 24.12 1.52 27.64
C SER A 16 24.46 3.00 27.42
N GLY A 17 25.75 3.34 27.43
CA GLY A 17 26.24 4.64 26.96
C GLY A 17 25.98 4.86 25.46
N PRO A 18 26.01 6.13 24.99
CA PRO A 18 25.73 6.47 23.60
C PRO A 18 26.79 5.89 22.64
N GLY A 19 26.35 5.43 21.46
CA GLY A 19 27.23 4.88 20.42
C GLY A 19 26.70 3.58 19.81
N ALA A 20 27.47 2.97 18.90
CA ALA A 20 27.09 1.76 18.16
C ALA A 20 26.80 0.53 19.05
N LEU A 21 27.15 0.59 20.35
CA LEU A 21 26.87 -0.45 21.36
C LEU A 21 25.67 -0.08 22.26
N SER A 22 24.88 0.91 21.87
CA SER A 22 23.68 1.33 22.61
C SER A 22 22.65 0.20 22.63
N LYS A 23 22.30 -0.28 23.82
CA LYS A 23 21.22 -1.24 24.03
C LYS A 23 19.93 -0.49 24.33
N ARG A 24 18.84 -0.93 23.72
CA ARG A 24 17.49 -0.44 24.02
C ARG A 24 17.12 -0.73 25.48
N THR A 25 16.59 0.28 26.17
CA THR A 25 16.25 0.22 27.61
C THR A 25 14.79 -0.14 27.89
N ASP A 26 13.97 -0.27 26.84
CA ASP A 26 12.51 -0.47 26.93
C ASP A 26 12.08 -1.94 27.09
N GLY A 27 13.03 -2.86 27.22
CA GLY A 27 12.80 -4.26 27.57
C GLY A 27 14.13 -4.95 27.79
N GLY A 28 14.37 -5.50 28.98
CA GLY A 28 15.57 -6.27 29.27
C GLY A 28 15.72 -7.48 28.34
N PRO A 29 16.90 -8.12 28.27
CA PRO A 29 17.10 -9.35 27.51
C PRO A 29 16.26 -10.46 28.14
N GLY A 30 15.07 -10.67 27.59
CA GLY A 30 14.10 -11.61 28.13
C GLY A 30 12.77 -11.47 27.42
N LYS A 31 12.11 -12.62 27.25
CA LYS A 31 10.81 -12.84 26.61
C LYS A 31 9.85 -11.66 26.73
N GLN A 32 9.10 -11.38 25.66
CA GLN A 32 8.06 -10.35 25.69
C GLN A 32 7.16 -10.53 26.92
N PRO A 33 7.02 -9.51 27.79
CA PRO A 33 6.17 -9.64 28.97
C PRO A 33 4.71 -9.78 28.56
N VAL A 34 3.93 -10.54 29.33
CA VAL A 34 2.48 -10.60 29.20
C VAL A 34 1.94 -9.18 29.41
N ARG A 35 1.29 -8.62 28.39
CA ARG A 35 0.71 -7.26 28.42
C ARG A 35 -0.80 -7.41 28.49
N ALA A 36 -1.34 -7.35 29.70
CA ALA A 36 -2.77 -7.27 29.90
C ALA A 36 -3.28 -5.91 29.37
N PRO A 37 -4.12 -5.86 28.32
CA PRO A 37 -4.68 -4.60 27.83
C PRO A 37 -5.59 -4.00 28.91
N SER A 38 -5.41 -2.72 29.21
CA SER A 38 -6.31 -1.97 30.10
C SER A 38 -7.44 -1.38 29.26
N GLY A 39 -8.62 -2.01 29.28
CA GLY A 39 -9.79 -1.48 28.54
C GLY A 39 -10.90 -2.47 28.14
N GLY A 40 -10.84 -3.74 28.55
CA GLY A 40 -11.87 -4.75 28.24
C GLY A 40 -13.05 -4.77 29.23
N ALA A 41 -14.05 -5.61 28.97
CA ALA A 41 -15.17 -5.82 29.88
C ALA A 41 -14.71 -6.49 31.20
N TYR A 42 -15.48 -6.32 32.27
CA TYR A 42 -15.17 -6.88 33.58
C TYR A 42 -15.09 -8.42 33.49
N GLY A 43 -13.91 -8.99 33.76
CA GLY A 43 -13.66 -10.44 33.74
C GLY A 43 -12.80 -10.93 32.56
N GLU A 44 -12.79 -10.22 31.43
CA GLU A 44 -12.07 -10.64 30.21
C GLU A 44 -10.54 -10.63 30.36
N ARG A 45 -10.04 -9.88 31.33
CA ARG A 45 -8.60 -9.76 31.59
C ARG A 45 -7.96 -11.13 31.88
N GLN A 46 -8.63 -11.98 32.64
CA GLN A 46 -8.07 -13.28 33.04
C GLN A 46 -8.00 -14.26 31.85
N GLU A 47 -8.96 -14.17 30.93
CA GLU A 47 -8.96 -14.97 29.71
C GLU A 47 -7.89 -14.50 28.73
N LEU A 48 -7.74 -13.18 28.55
CA LEU A 48 -6.69 -12.60 27.70
C LEU A 48 -5.28 -12.89 28.23
N GLU A 49 -5.08 -12.86 29.55
CA GLU A 49 -3.81 -13.23 30.17
C GLU A 49 -3.48 -14.72 29.94
N GLN A 50 -4.46 -15.62 30.02
CA GLN A 50 -4.27 -17.06 29.75
C GLN A 50 -3.97 -17.33 28.28
N LEU A 51 -4.69 -16.68 27.36
CA LEU A 51 -4.45 -16.80 25.92
C LEU A 51 -3.04 -16.35 25.55
N GLN A 52 -2.56 -15.26 26.15
CA GLN A 52 -1.21 -14.76 25.90
C GLN A 52 -0.13 -15.66 26.51
N GLN A 53 -0.40 -16.34 27.63
CA GLN A 53 0.52 -17.32 28.23
C GLN A 53 0.61 -18.62 27.42
N GLY A 54 -0.46 -19.00 26.73
CA GLY A 54 -0.47 -20.17 25.84
C GLY A 54 0.18 -19.95 24.47
N ALA A 55 0.41 -18.68 24.08
CA ALA A 55 1.06 -18.34 22.83
C ALA A 55 2.58 -18.39 22.95
N ALA A 56 3.26 -18.88 21.90
CA ALA A 56 4.71 -18.81 21.79
C ALA A 56 5.14 -17.36 21.50
N LEU A 57 5.43 -16.59 22.56
CA LEU A 57 5.87 -15.19 22.43
C LEU A 57 7.36 -15.12 22.00
N SER A 58 7.67 -14.24 21.05
CA SER A 58 9.04 -13.98 20.61
C SER A 58 9.92 -13.52 21.78
N ALA A 59 11.11 -14.10 21.88
CA ALA A 59 12.15 -13.64 22.80
C ALA A 59 12.94 -12.44 22.23
N THR A 60 12.81 -12.18 20.93
CA THR A 60 13.51 -11.13 20.22
C THR A 60 12.56 -9.97 19.94
N PRO A 61 12.87 -8.73 20.40
CA PRO A 61 12.14 -7.54 20.00
C PRO A 61 12.27 -7.35 18.48
N GLY A 62 11.17 -7.51 17.74
CA GLY A 62 11.14 -7.43 16.26
C GLY A 62 10.82 -8.75 15.54
N GLY A 63 10.72 -9.87 16.26
CA GLY A 63 10.63 -11.19 15.64
C GLY A 63 12.01 -11.68 15.18
N ASP A 64 12.09 -12.89 14.62
CA ASP A 64 13.30 -13.46 14.03
C ASP A 64 13.61 -12.82 12.66
N VAL A 65 13.56 -11.48 12.62
CA VAL A 65 14.17 -10.71 11.55
C VAL A 65 15.61 -10.55 11.97
N GLY A 66 16.47 -11.45 11.46
CA GLY A 66 17.91 -11.30 11.57
C GLY A 66 18.34 -9.88 11.21
N ALA A 67 19.51 -9.44 11.68
CA ALA A 67 20.09 -8.17 11.26
C ALA A 67 19.96 -8.06 9.73
N PRO A 68 19.52 -6.91 9.17
CA PRO A 68 19.37 -6.79 7.74
C PRO A 68 20.70 -7.16 7.08
N GLU A 69 20.71 -8.31 6.42
CA GLU A 69 21.83 -8.71 5.57
C GLU A 69 22.02 -7.56 4.57
N PRO A 70 23.27 -7.20 4.24
CA PRO A 70 23.53 -6.22 3.20
C PRO A 70 22.89 -6.74 1.91
N VAL A 71 21.77 -6.11 1.51
CA VAL A 71 21.07 -6.45 0.27
C VAL A 71 21.97 -6.05 -0.88
N ASP A 72 22.43 -7.03 -1.65
CA ASP A 72 23.14 -6.77 -2.91
C ASP A 72 22.13 -6.25 -3.94
N VAL A 73 22.09 -4.94 -4.08
CA VAL A 73 21.23 -4.23 -5.05
C VAL A 73 21.63 -4.48 -6.50
N THR A 74 22.73 -5.20 -6.76
CA THR A 74 23.21 -5.51 -8.10
C THR A 74 22.86 -6.91 -8.59
N ALA A 75 22.33 -7.77 -7.72
CA ALA A 75 22.03 -9.18 -8.04
C ALA A 75 21.04 -9.35 -9.20
N ASP A 76 20.14 -8.39 -9.41
CA ASP A 76 19.09 -8.44 -10.43
C ASP A 76 19.34 -7.50 -11.62
N LEU A 77 20.55 -6.93 -11.76
CA LEU A 77 20.87 -6.04 -12.87
C LEU A 77 21.20 -6.83 -14.14
N VAL A 78 20.51 -6.51 -15.23
CA VAL A 78 20.79 -7.04 -16.57
C VAL A 78 21.91 -6.23 -17.20
N GLY A 79 22.95 -6.90 -17.71
CA GLY A 79 24.06 -6.25 -18.40
C GLY A 79 23.66 -5.69 -19.76
N PHE A 80 24.31 -4.62 -20.23
CA PHE A 80 24.01 -3.99 -21.53
C PHE A 80 24.13 -4.92 -22.76
N GLY A 81 24.99 -5.93 -22.68
CA GLY A 81 25.20 -6.91 -23.77
C GLY A 81 24.42 -8.21 -23.59
N GLU A 82 23.64 -8.34 -22.53
CA GLU A 82 22.88 -9.55 -22.27
C GLU A 82 21.61 -9.61 -23.12
N PRO A 83 21.17 -10.83 -23.49
CA PRO A 83 19.90 -10.99 -24.21
C PRO A 83 18.72 -10.57 -23.32
N THR A 84 17.60 -10.23 -23.97
CA THR A 84 16.34 -9.98 -23.26
C THR A 84 15.96 -11.17 -22.39
N GLN A 85 15.49 -10.90 -21.17
CA GLN A 85 14.93 -11.93 -20.30
C GLN A 85 13.54 -12.39 -20.74
N MET A 86 12.91 -11.66 -21.67
CA MET A 86 11.58 -11.95 -22.21
C MET A 86 11.64 -12.12 -23.74
N PRO A 87 12.22 -13.23 -24.25
CA PRO A 87 12.46 -13.42 -25.68
C PRO A 87 11.18 -13.60 -26.52
N GLY A 88 10.08 -14.05 -25.91
CA GLY A 88 8.79 -14.20 -26.58
C GLY A 88 7.91 -12.95 -26.55
N GLU A 89 8.33 -11.91 -25.82
CA GLU A 89 7.54 -10.71 -25.63
C GLU A 89 8.02 -9.61 -26.59
N PRO A 90 7.15 -9.07 -27.45
CA PRO A 90 7.52 -7.99 -28.34
C PRO A 90 7.78 -6.71 -27.55
N VAL A 91 8.65 -5.85 -28.08
CA VAL A 91 8.98 -4.54 -27.47
C VAL A 91 7.77 -3.60 -27.32
N THR A 92 6.67 -3.88 -28.03
CA THR A 92 5.41 -3.14 -27.97
C THR A 92 4.39 -3.73 -26.99
N ALA A 93 4.72 -4.81 -26.27
CA ALA A 93 3.84 -5.34 -25.24
C ALA A 93 3.55 -4.27 -24.17
N GLY A 94 2.29 -4.17 -23.75
CA GLY A 94 1.78 -3.12 -22.86
C GLY A 94 1.39 -1.81 -23.57
N ALA A 95 1.68 -1.66 -24.86
CA ALA A 95 1.15 -0.56 -25.67
C ALA A 95 -0.16 -0.96 -26.35
N ASP A 96 -1.06 0.02 -26.57
CA ASP A 96 -2.30 -0.20 -27.34
C ASP A 96 -2.06 -0.41 -28.83
N LEU A 97 -0.87 -0.05 -29.32
CA LEU A 97 -0.50 -0.13 -30.71
C LEU A 97 0.75 -1.00 -30.87
N GLY A 98 0.65 -2.02 -31.72
CA GLY A 98 1.76 -2.90 -32.05
C GLY A 98 1.42 -4.37 -31.84
N SER A 99 2.45 -5.22 -31.82
CA SER A 99 2.30 -6.62 -31.47
C SER A 99 2.34 -6.82 -29.96
N GLY A 100 1.68 -7.88 -29.50
CA GLY A 100 1.64 -8.22 -28.08
C GLY A 100 0.35 -7.76 -27.38
N PRO A 101 0.21 -8.11 -26.09
CA PRO A 101 -0.95 -7.73 -25.29
C PRO A 101 -0.95 -6.21 -25.03
N GLY A 102 -2.00 -5.52 -25.47
CA GLY A 102 -2.30 -4.12 -25.12
C GLY A 102 -3.28 -3.99 -23.96
N LEU A 103 -3.97 -2.85 -23.83
CA LEU A 103 -4.98 -2.67 -22.76
C LEU A 103 -6.08 -3.73 -22.77
N GLU A 104 -6.38 -4.33 -23.92
CA GLU A 104 -7.35 -5.41 -24.07
C GLU A 104 -7.01 -6.64 -23.21
N ALA A 105 -5.72 -6.87 -22.91
CA ALA A 105 -5.30 -7.98 -22.06
C ALA A 105 -5.71 -7.80 -20.58
N LEU A 106 -6.03 -6.56 -20.17
CA LEU A 106 -6.53 -6.26 -18.83
C LEU A 106 -8.01 -6.62 -18.66
N GLY A 107 -8.74 -6.89 -19.76
CA GLY A 107 -10.16 -7.21 -19.73
C GLY A 107 -11.02 -6.11 -19.10
N LEU A 108 -10.52 -4.86 -19.11
CA LEU A 108 -11.24 -3.73 -18.54
C LEU A 108 -12.38 -3.33 -19.48
N PRO A 109 -13.55 -2.94 -18.93
CA PRO A 109 -14.59 -2.37 -19.77
C PRO A 109 -14.04 -1.10 -20.43
N ASN A 110 -14.36 -0.90 -21.71
CA ASN A 110 -14.07 0.35 -22.42
C ASN A 110 -14.99 1.46 -21.89
N GLN A 111 -14.65 1.93 -20.69
CA GLN A 111 -15.38 2.89 -19.88
C GLN A 111 -15.60 4.23 -20.62
N PRO A 112 -14.63 4.76 -21.39
CA PRO A 112 -14.83 5.95 -22.22
C PRO A 112 -16.01 5.84 -23.19
N ASP A 113 -16.18 4.70 -23.86
CA ASP A 113 -17.26 4.51 -24.84
C ASP A 113 -18.64 4.42 -24.16
N GLU A 114 -18.71 3.71 -23.03
CA GLU A 114 -19.94 3.60 -22.24
C GLU A 114 -20.35 4.95 -21.65
N ASP A 115 -19.39 5.77 -21.22
CA ASP A 115 -19.66 7.11 -20.72
C ASP A 115 -20.09 8.05 -21.84
N MET A 116 -19.50 7.94 -23.03
CA MET A 116 -19.89 8.71 -24.20
C MET A 116 -21.34 8.42 -24.62
N LYS A 117 -21.78 7.16 -24.60
CA LYS A 117 -23.19 6.77 -24.86
C LYS A 117 -24.16 7.41 -23.86
N LYS A 118 -23.80 7.47 -22.58
CA LYS A 118 -24.62 8.14 -21.55
C LYS A 118 -24.72 9.64 -21.81
N LEU A 119 -23.65 10.26 -22.30
CA LEU A 119 -23.62 11.69 -22.62
C LEU A 119 -24.49 12.06 -23.84
N VAL A 120 -24.75 11.13 -24.76
CA VAL A 120 -25.69 11.36 -25.88
C VAL A 120 -27.10 11.70 -25.39
N ALA A 121 -27.55 11.11 -24.27
CA ALA A 121 -28.85 11.45 -23.69
C ALA A 121 -28.94 12.93 -23.23
N TYR A 122 -27.80 13.55 -22.91
CA TYR A 122 -27.70 14.95 -22.47
C TYR A 122 -27.28 15.90 -23.60
N LEU A 123 -27.16 15.40 -24.83
CA LEU A 123 -26.71 16.16 -25.99
C LEU A 123 -27.48 17.48 -26.20
N PRO A 124 -28.81 17.59 -26.02
CA PRO A 124 -29.51 18.87 -26.15
C PRO A 124 -29.00 19.96 -25.19
N VAL A 125 -28.66 19.58 -23.95
CA VAL A 125 -28.13 20.51 -22.95
C VAL A 125 -26.67 20.88 -23.27
N LEU A 126 -25.87 19.89 -23.66
CA LEU A 126 -24.46 20.09 -24.02
C LEU A 126 -24.31 20.97 -25.26
N GLU A 127 -25.19 20.83 -26.24
CA GLU A 127 -25.26 21.73 -27.41
C GLU A 127 -25.58 23.17 -27.03
N HIS A 128 -26.56 23.37 -26.14
CA HIS A 128 -26.88 24.71 -25.67
C HIS A 128 -25.67 25.36 -25.00
N MET A 129 -24.97 24.63 -24.12
CA MET A 129 -23.76 25.12 -23.46
C MET A 129 -22.60 25.38 -24.43
N ALA A 130 -22.39 24.50 -25.42
CA ALA A 130 -21.31 24.64 -26.40
C ALA A 130 -21.51 25.82 -27.37
N ASN A 131 -22.75 26.27 -27.57
CA ASN A 131 -23.10 27.42 -28.40
C ASN A 131 -23.00 28.77 -27.65
N GLN A 132 -22.70 28.77 -26.36
CA GLN A 132 -22.53 30.00 -25.59
C GLN A 132 -21.19 30.69 -25.93
N PRO A 133 -21.13 32.04 -25.88
CA PRO A 133 -19.94 32.80 -26.28
C PRO A 133 -18.69 32.54 -25.41
N GLY A 134 -18.84 31.92 -24.23
CA GLY A 134 -17.73 31.53 -23.35
C GLY A 134 -17.24 30.08 -23.51
N ALA A 135 -17.83 29.29 -24.42
CA ALA A 135 -17.52 27.87 -24.53
C ALA A 135 -16.14 27.61 -25.18
N SER A 136 -15.34 26.76 -24.53
CA SER A 136 -14.02 26.38 -25.00
C SER A 136 -14.08 25.63 -26.34
N LYS A 137 -12.98 25.67 -27.12
CA LYS A 137 -12.88 24.88 -28.36
C LYS A 137 -13.00 23.38 -28.08
N ALA A 138 -12.48 22.92 -26.94
CA ALA A 138 -12.57 21.54 -26.51
C ALA A 138 -14.03 21.09 -26.29
N ALA A 139 -14.85 21.90 -25.62
CA ALA A 139 -16.26 21.59 -25.39
C ALA A 139 -17.05 21.45 -26.72
N ARG A 140 -16.80 22.34 -27.68
CA ARG A 140 -17.41 22.26 -29.02
C ARG A 140 -16.97 21.04 -29.80
N ASN A 141 -15.70 20.65 -29.68
CA ASN A 141 -15.18 19.44 -30.33
C ASN A 141 -15.79 18.17 -29.73
N LEU A 142 -15.95 18.11 -28.40
CA LEU A 142 -16.61 17.00 -27.73
C LEU A 142 -18.07 16.85 -28.19
N VAL A 143 -18.83 17.95 -28.21
CA VAL A 143 -20.22 17.92 -28.70
C VAL A 143 -20.29 17.49 -30.17
N ARG A 144 -19.34 17.90 -31.01
CA ARG A 144 -19.26 17.42 -32.39
C ARG A 144 -18.99 15.91 -32.45
N GLN A 145 -18.11 15.40 -31.61
CA GLN A 145 -17.81 13.97 -31.53
C GLN A 145 -19.05 13.18 -31.07
N LEU A 146 -19.76 13.67 -30.06
CA LEU A 146 -21.02 13.09 -29.57
C LEU A 146 -22.10 13.05 -30.66
N LYS A 147 -22.27 14.12 -31.44
CA LYS A 147 -23.20 14.15 -32.58
C LYS A 147 -22.84 13.14 -33.68
N GLY A 148 -21.58 12.78 -33.82
CA GLY A 148 -21.13 11.78 -34.79
C GLY A 148 -21.43 10.33 -34.37
N MET A 149 -21.78 10.10 -33.10
CA MET A 149 -22.11 8.78 -32.55
C MET A 149 -23.62 8.51 -32.44
N ALA A 150 -24.44 9.56 -32.50
CA ALA A 150 -25.90 9.50 -32.48
C ALA A 150 -26.47 9.26 -33.88
#